data_AF-A0A5E3XQA5-F1
#
_entry.id   AF-A0A5E3XQA5-F1
#
_cell.length_a   1.000
_cell.length_b   1.000
_cell.length_c   1.000
_cell.angle_alpha   90.00
_cell.angle_beta   90.00
_cell.angle_gamma   90.00
#
_symmetry.space_group_name_H-M   'P 1'
#
loop_
_entity.id
_entity.type
_entity.pdbx_description
1 polymer ?
#
loop_
_entity_poly.entity_id
_entity_poly.type
_entity_poly.pdbx_seq_one_letter_code
_entity_poly.pdbx_strand_id
1 'polypeptide(L)'
;MSGSNASRALSEQPEGAIAQPSEAVVSPLAQDFEFPEPQALEAYLSSHPHTDLIPFDLLNEVNDACEGVTKLVRRWLPASPALTDLPYGGLVRALDQRFRLLTDAVRDARDRAKASEADMKAAIDVASAARAEAAAQRFAREEAESQLQAARSELQGLEEQRRQAAERIASLEKDNKEVHRKLDAVLVMYNKLLDGVEQERRQLDSIRDSLSL
;
A
#
# COMPACT_ATOMS: atom_id res chain seq x y z
N MET A 1 -62.45 47.30 -18.09
CA MET A 1 -62.61 47.23 -19.56
C MET A 1 -63.15 45.82 -19.85
N SER A 2 -64.47 45.64 -19.82
CA SER A 2 -65.38 45.63 -20.98
C SER A 2 -64.90 44.71 -22.11
N GLY A 3 -65.66 43.65 -22.37
CA GLY A 3 -65.44 42.77 -23.52
C GLY A 3 -66.23 41.47 -23.48
N SER A 4 -67.55 41.56 -23.36
CA SER A 4 -68.48 40.48 -23.70
C SER A 4 -68.47 40.28 -25.22
N ASN A 5 -68.44 39.03 -25.71
CA ASN A 5 -69.43 38.54 -26.68
C ASN A 5 -69.26 37.06 -27.01
N ALA A 6 -70.39 36.37 -26.90
CA ALA A 6 -70.66 35.04 -27.38
C ALA A 6 -70.80 35.01 -28.91
N SER A 7 -70.55 33.86 -29.52
CA SER A 7 -71.27 33.41 -30.71
C SER A 7 -71.34 31.88 -30.71
N ARG A 8 -72.57 31.42 -30.93
CA ARG A 8 -73.09 30.06 -30.86
C ARG A 8 -73.77 29.79 -32.21
N ALA A 9 -73.39 28.71 -32.89
CA ALA A 9 -74.14 27.98 -33.91
C ALA A 9 -73.33 26.67 -34.15
N LEU A 10 -73.71 25.48 -33.71
CA LEU A 10 -74.83 24.58 -34.10
C LEU A 10 -74.94 24.31 -35.61
N SER A 11 -75.08 23.01 -35.92
CA SER A 11 -75.33 22.37 -37.22
C SER A 11 -74.08 22.20 -38.10
N GLU A 12 -73.67 21.04 -38.60
CA GLU A 12 -74.39 19.79 -38.93
C GLU A 12 -73.44 18.58 -38.81
N GLN A 13 -73.92 17.47 -38.24
CA GLN A 13 -73.47 16.13 -38.66
C GLN A 13 -74.36 15.67 -39.82
N PRO A 14 -73.83 14.81 -40.70
CA PRO A 14 -74.53 13.56 -40.90
C PRO A 14 -73.61 12.34 -40.81
N GLU A 15 -74.30 11.24 -40.47
CA GLU A 15 -73.84 9.89 -40.22
C GLU A 15 -73.24 9.20 -41.45
N GLY A 16 -72.39 8.21 -41.19
CA GLY A 16 -72.41 6.94 -41.93
C GLY A 16 -71.46 6.82 -43.12
N ALA A 17 -70.27 6.27 -42.87
CA ALA A 17 -69.63 5.29 -43.76
C ALA A 17 -68.49 4.57 -43.03
N ILE A 18 -68.76 3.36 -42.55
CA ILE A 18 -67.74 2.35 -42.28
C ILE A 18 -67.29 1.82 -43.64
N ALA A 19 -66.02 2.00 -44.00
CA ALA A 19 -65.39 1.30 -45.12
C ALA A 19 -63.89 1.08 -44.86
N GLN A 20 -63.61 -0.14 -44.39
CA GLN A 20 -62.46 -1.02 -44.60
C GLN A 20 -61.01 -0.56 -44.29
N PRO A 21 -60.19 -1.45 -43.68
CA PRO A 21 -58.79 -1.19 -43.41
C PRO A 21 -57.98 -1.31 -44.71
N SER A 22 -57.24 -0.26 -45.06
CA SER A 22 -56.23 -0.36 -46.12
C SER A 22 -55.12 -1.31 -45.67
N GLU A 23 -55.11 -2.49 -46.27
CA GLU A 23 -53.91 -3.32 -46.39
C GLU A 23 -52.77 -2.50 -47.02
N ALA A 24 -51.55 -2.91 -46.68
CA ALA A 24 -50.27 -2.44 -47.21
C ALA A 24 -49.70 -1.15 -46.60
N VAL A 25 -49.14 -1.28 -45.38
CA VAL A 25 -47.74 -0.92 -45.13
C VAL A 25 -47.15 -1.98 -44.20
N VAL A 26 -46.78 -3.13 -44.75
CA VAL A 26 -45.82 -4.02 -44.08
C VAL A 26 -44.47 -3.32 -44.20
N SER A 27 -44.06 -2.63 -43.14
CA SER A 27 -42.70 -2.07 -43.05
C SER A 27 -41.68 -3.20 -43.19
N PRO A 28 -40.66 -3.06 -44.06
CA PRO A 28 -39.64 -4.09 -44.30
C PRO A 28 -38.60 -4.19 -43.16
N LEU A 29 -38.85 -3.59 -41.99
CA LEU A 29 -37.94 -3.65 -40.83
C LEU A 29 -38.02 -4.97 -40.04
N ALA A 30 -38.69 -5.99 -40.57
CA ALA A 30 -38.85 -7.30 -39.94
C ALA A 30 -37.97 -8.41 -40.55
N GLN A 31 -37.09 -8.08 -41.50
CA GLN A 31 -36.12 -9.01 -42.06
C GLN A 31 -34.71 -8.60 -41.59
N ASP A 32 -34.05 -9.55 -40.94
CA ASP A 32 -32.63 -9.54 -40.54
C ASP A 32 -32.26 -8.83 -39.22
N PHE A 33 -33.05 -9.00 -38.16
CA PHE A 33 -32.52 -8.93 -36.79
C PHE A 33 -32.38 -10.36 -36.23
N GLU A 34 -31.28 -11.03 -36.60
CA GLU A 34 -30.83 -12.21 -35.87
C GLU A 34 -30.37 -11.76 -34.48
N PHE A 35 -31.26 -11.89 -33.49
CA PHE A 35 -30.88 -11.73 -32.10
C PHE A 35 -29.94 -12.88 -31.72
N PRO A 36 -28.74 -12.60 -31.18
CA PRO A 36 -27.87 -13.67 -30.71
C PRO A 36 -28.62 -14.49 -29.65
N GLU A 37 -28.55 -15.81 -29.79
CA GLU A 37 -29.09 -16.73 -28.81
C GLU A 37 -28.55 -16.36 -27.41
N PRO A 38 -29.34 -16.49 -26.35
CA PRO A 38 -28.90 -16.19 -24.98
C PRO A 38 -27.62 -16.96 -24.61
N GLN A 39 -27.40 -18.14 -25.18
CA GLN A 39 -26.18 -18.94 -25.03
C GLN A 39 -24.95 -18.31 -25.70
N ALA A 40 -25.12 -17.59 -26.82
CA ALA A 40 -24.04 -16.87 -27.47
C ALA A 40 -23.60 -15.63 -26.67
N LEU A 41 -24.54 -15.00 -25.95
CA LEU A 41 -24.25 -13.87 -25.07
C LEU A 41 -23.53 -14.34 -23.79
N GLU A 42 -23.96 -15.45 -23.20
CA GLU A 42 -23.25 -16.10 -22.08
C GLU A 42 -21.86 -16.61 -22.49
N ALA A 43 -21.73 -17.21 -23.67
CA ALA A 43 -20.45 -17.65 -24.21
C ALA A 43 -19.50 -16.49 -24.49
N TYR A 44 -20.01 -15.37 -25.01
CA TYR A 44 -19.22 -14.16 -25.27
C TYR A 44 -18.74 -13.47 -23.98
N LEU A 45 -19.59 -13.42 -22.96
CA LEU A 45 -19.23 -12.92 -21.61
C LEU A 45 -18.27 -13.88 -20.88
N SER A 46 -18.33 -15.18 -21.17
CA SER A 46 -17.42 -16.18 -20.59
C SER A 46 -16.06 -16.25 -21.30
N SER A 47 -16.00 -15.94 -22.60
CA SER A 47 -14.77 -16.00 -23.40
C SER A 47 -13.92 -14.73 -23.34
N HIS A 48 -14.45 -13.63 -22.77
CA HIS A 48 -13.75 -12.37 -22.60
C HIS A 48 -13.67 -12.00 -21.11
N PRO A 49 -12.74 -12.59 -20.34
CA PRO A 49 -12.60 -12.33 -18.89
C PRO A 49 -12.12 -10.91 -18.56
N HIS A 50 -11.84 -10.07 -19.57
CA HIS A 50 -11.54 -8.65 -19.44
C HIS A 50 -12.76 -7.75 -19.70
N THR A 51 -13.92 -8.13 -19.17
CA THR A 51 -15.07 -7.23 -18.96
C THR A 51 -14.84 -6.24 -17.79
N ASP A 52 -13.60 -6.03 -17.36
CA ASP A 52 -13.24 -5.09 -16.28
C ASP A 52 -13.28 -3.62 -16.69
N LEU A 53 -13.74 -3.31 -17.91
CA LEU A 53 -13.81 -1.95 -18.44
C LEU A 53 -15.22 -1.55 -18.90
N ILE A 54 -16.27 -2.21 -18.41
CA ILE A 54 -17.59 -1.57 -18.47
C ILE A 54 -17.63 -0.58 -17.31
N PRO A 55 -17.61 0.74 -17.55
CA PRO A 55 -17.65 1.71 -16.47
C PRO A 55 -18.88 1.46 -15.62
N PHE A 56 -18.72 1.49 -14.30
CA PHE A 56 -19.80 1.27 -13.35
C PHE A 56 -21.03 2.15 -13.64
N ASP A 57 -20.80 3.36 -14.15
CA ASP A 57 -21.84 4.29 -14.61
C ASP A 57 -22.65 3.75 -15.79
N LEU A 58 -22.00 3.10 -16.76
CA LEU A 58 -22.67 2.47 -17.90
C LEU A 58 -23.54 1.28 -17.46
N LEU A 59 -23.08 0.51 -16.46
CA LEU A 59 -23.89 -0.57 -15.87
C LEU A 59 -25.13 -0.04 -15.13
N ASN A 60 -25.02 1.12 -14.48
CA ASN A 60 -26.16 1.78 -13.83
C ASN A 60 -27.20 2.22 -14.87
N GLU A 61 -26.76 2.89 -15.95
CA GLU A 61 -27.65 3.33 -17.02
C GLU A 61 -28.37 2.16 -17.70
N VAL A 62 -27.65 1.07 -17.98
CA VAL A 62 -28.24 -0.15 -18.57
C VAL A 62 -29.24 -0.81 -17.61
N ASN A 63 -28.92 -0.88 -16.31
CA ASN A 63 -29.83 -1.41 -15.30
C ASN A 63 -31.12 -0.58 -15.20
N ASP A 64 -31.01 0.74 -15.16
CA ASP A 64 -32.14 1.66 -15.06
C ASP A 64 -33.01 1.60 -16.32
N ALA A 65 -32.40 1.48 -17.50
CA ALA A 65 -33.11 1.26 -18.76
C ALA A 65 -33.88 -0.08 -18.76
N CYS A 66 -33.26 -1.17 -18.30
CA CYS A 66 -33.89 -2.48 -18.23
C CYS A 66 -35.05 -2.51 -17.21
N GLU A 67 -34.89 -1.87 -16.05
CA GLU A 67 -35.97 -1.70 -15.08
C GLU A 67 -37.11 -0.85 -15.64
N GLY A 68 -36.80 0.22 -16.37
CA GLY A 68 -37.76 1.09 -17.02
C GLY A 68 -38.60 0.35 -18.05
N VAL A 69 -37.96 -0.44 -18.91
CA VAL A 69 -38.63 -1.29 -19.91
C VAL A 69 -39.48 -2.35 -19.23
N THR A 70 -38.99 -3.02 -18.18
CA THR A 70 -39.76 -4.02 -17.43
C THR A 70 -41.01 -3.42 -16.79
N LYS A 71 -40.90 -2.22 -16.19
CA LYS A 71 -42.04 -1.47 -15.63
C LYS A 71 -43.03 -1.06 -16.72
N LEU A 72 -42.55 -0.67 -17.89
CA LEU A 72 -43.39 -0.32 -19.05
C LEU A 72 -44.15 -1.55 -19.57
N VAL A 73 -43.46 -2.67 -19.79
CA VAL A 73 -44.05 -3.94 -20.25
C VAL A 73 -45.13 -4.42 -19.28
N ARG A 74 -44.89 -4.36 -17.96
CA ARG A 74 -45.91 -4.71 -16.95
C ARG A 74 -47.12 -3.78 -16.95
N ARG A 75 -46.94 -2.50 -17.27
CA ARG A 75 -48.04 -1.51 -17.36
C ARG A 75 -48.90 -1.71 -18.61
N TRP A 76 -48.32 -2.22 -19.69
CA TRP A 76 -49.02 -2.51 -20.94
C TRP A 76 -49.53 -3.95 -21.06
N LEU A 77 -49.19 -4.83 -20.11
CA LEU A 77 -49.76 -6.17 -20.03
C LEU A 77 -51.24 -6.05 -19.60
N PRO A 78 -52.22 -6.44 -20.43
CA PRO A 78 -53.62 -6.37 -20.04
C PRO A 78 -53.86 -7.34 -18.87
N ALA A 79 -54.45 -6.85 -17.79
CA ALA A 79 -54.83 -7.65 -16.61
C ALA A 79 -55.95 -8.68 -16.90
N SER A 80 -56.26 -8.94 -18.17
CA SER A 80 -57.39 -9.78 -18.60
C SER A 80 -56.90 -11.17 -19.03
N PRO A 81 -57.35 -12.25 -18.36
CA PRO A 81 -57.01 -13.63 -18.69
C PRO A 81 -57.60 -14.13 -20.03
N ALA A 82 -58.31 -13.28 -20.77
CA ALA A 82 -58.85 -13.62 -22.10
C ALA A 82 -57.87 -13.36 -23.27
N LEU A 83 -56.79 -12.59 -23.04
CA LEU A 83 -55.76 -12.28 -24.05
C LEU A 83 -54.50 -13.15 -23.91
N THR A 84 -54.46 -14.01 -22.88
CA THR A 84 -53.30 -14.87 -22.56
C THR A 84 -53.13 -16.07 -23.48
N ASP A 85 -54.17 -16.46 -24.22
CA ASP A 85 -54.17 -17.58 -25.18
C ASP A 85 -53.85 -17.16 -26.62
N LEU A 86 -53.64 -15.86 -26.86
CA LEU A 86 -53.16 -15.36 -28.15
C LEU A 86 -51.63 -15.50 -28.24
N PRO A 87 -51.07 -15.76 -29.44
CA PRO A 87 -49.63 -15.94 -29.66
C PRO A 87 -48.78 -14.75 -29.14
N TYR A 88 -49.37 -13.55 -29.06
CA TYR A 88 -48.73 -12.35 -28.51
C TYR A 88 -48.53 -12.42 -26.99
N GLY A 89 -49.43 -13.07 -26.23
CA GLY A 89 -49.34 -13.19 -24.77
C GLY A 89 -48.21 -14.10 -24.28
N GLY A 90 -47.80 -15.09 -25.09
CA GLY A 90 -46.62 -15.91 -24.86
C GLY A 90 -45.32 -15.14 -25.12
N LEU A 91 -45.29 -14.35 -26.19
CA LEU A 91 -44.13 -13.52 -26.55
C LEU A 91 -43.84 -12.43 -25.51
N VAL A 92 -44.87 -11.77 -24.99
CA VAL A 92 -44.68 -10.75 -23.95
C VAL A 92 -44.21 -11.37 -22.63
N ARG A 93 -44.68 -12.57 -22.26
CA ARG A 93 -44.17 -13.28 -21.07
C ARG A 93 -42.71 -13.74 -21.25
N ALA A 94 -42.34 -14.22 -22.44
CA ALA A 94 -40.97 -14.59 -22.76
C ALA A 94 -40.03 -13.36 -22.74
N LEU A 95 -40.49 -12.21 -23.26
CA LEU A 95 -39.75 -10.95 -23.18
C LEU A 95 -39.58 -10.47 -21.73
N ASP A 96 -40.66 -10.46 -20.94
CA ASP A 96 -40.59 -10.06 -19.52
C ASP A 96 -39.67 -11.00 -18.72
N GLN A 97 -39.68 -12.31 -18.99
CA GLN A 97 -38.73 -13.26 -18.39
C GLN A 97 -37.28 -12.96 -18.81
N ARG A 98 -37.04 -12.67 -20.09
CA ARG A 98 -35.69 -12.37 -20.61
C ARG A 98 -35.16 -11.05 -20.07
N PHE A 99 -36.00 -10.02 -19.94
CA PHE A 99 -35.62 -8.75 -19.32
C PHE A 99 -35.28 -8.91 -17.84
N ARG A 100 -36.03 -9.74 -17.09
CA ARG A 100 -35.67 -10.05 -15.69
C ARG A 100 -34.31 -10.71 -15.58
N LEU A 101 -34.04 -11.73 -16.40
CA LEU A 101 -32.73 -12.39 -16.43
C LEU A 101 -31.61 -11.41 -16.76
N LEU A 102 -31.85 -10.49 -17.70
CA LEU A 102 -30.88 -9.44 -18.03
C LEU A 102 -30.67 -8.48 -16.86
N THR A 103 -31.73 -8.03 -16.19
CA THR A 103 -31.64 -7.16 -15.00
C THR A 103 -30.87 -7.83 -13.86
N ASP A 104 -31.13 -9.12 -13.60
CA ASP A 104 -30.43 -9.86 -12.55
C ASP A 104 -28.95 -10.07 -12.92
N ALA A 105 -28.63 -10.41 -14.17
CA ALA A 105 -27.25 -10.53 -14.65
C ALA A 105 -26.47 -9.20 -14.58
N VAL A 106 -27.12 -8.08 -14.91
CA VAL A 106 -26.51 -6.74 -14.79
C VAL A 106 -26.30 -6.36 -13.32
N ARG A 107 -27.24 -6.70 -12.43
CA ARG A 107 -27.09 -6.50 -10.98
C ARG A 107 -25.92 -7.32 -10.43
N ASP A 108 -25.79 -8.59 -10.81
CA ASP A 108 -24.69 -9.45 -10.40
C ASP A 108 -23.33 -8.97 -10.94
N ALA A 109 -23.29 -8.45 -12.18
CA ALA A 109 -22.09 -7.82 -12.72
C ALA A 109 -21.72 -6.54 -11.96
N ARG A 110 -22.71 -5.72 -11.62
CA ARG A 110 -22.54 -4.49 -10.83
C ARG A 110 -21.99 -4.78 -9.43
N ASP A 111 -22.54 -5.76 -8.74
CA ASP A 111 -22.12 -6.10 -7.38
C ASP A 111 -20.71 -6.72 -7.36
N ARG A 112 -20.36 -7.51 -8.39
CA ARG A 112 -18.98 -7.98 -8.60
C ARG A 112 -18.00 -6.83 -8.87
N ALA A 113 -18.39 -5.84 -9.68
CA ALA A 113 -17.54 -4.67 -9.95
C ALA A 113 -17.30 -3.81 -8.70
N LYS A 114 -18.32 -3.64 -7.84
CA LYS A 114 -18.13 -2.97 -6.54
C LYS A 114 -17.21 -3.74 -5.61
N ALA A 115 -17.35 -5.07 -5.58
CA ALA A 115 -16.49 -5.91 -4.77
C ALA A 115 -15.04 -5.84 -5.25
N SER A 116 -14.79 -5.90 -6.56
CA SER A 116 -13.45 -5.78 -7.11
C SER A 116 -12.83 -4.39 -6.90
N GLU A 117 -13.62 -3.32 -6.98
CA GLU A 117 -13.17 -1.97 -6.65
C GLU A 117 -12.78 -1.84 -5.17
N ALA A 118 -13.60 -2.41 -4.27
CA ALA A 118 -13.30 -2.43 -2.84
C ALA A 118 -12.03 -3.23 -2.52
N ASP A 119 -11.85 -4.38 -3.16
CA ASP A 119 -10.65 -5.21 -3.03
C ASP A 119 -9.40 -4.50 -3.58
N MET A 120 -9.50 -3.83 -4.72
CA MET A 120 -8.41 -3.02 -5.27
C MET A 120 -8.04 -1.89 -4.32
N LYS A 121 -9.02 -1.18 -3.76
CA LYS A 121 -8.76 -0.12 -2.79
C LYS A 121 -8.06 -0.66 -1.54
N ALA A 122 -8.53 -1.78 -1.00
CA ALA A 122 -7.88 -2.43 0.15
C ALA A 122 -6.44 -2.86 -0.18
N ALA A 123 -6.19 -3.38 -1.37
CA ALA A 123 -4.85 -3.76 -1.82
C ALA A 123 -3.93 -2.54 -1.96
N ILE A 124 -4.43 -1.42 -2.46
CA ILE A 124 -3.69 -0.14 -2.54
C ILE A 124 -3.33 0.35 -1.14
N ASP A 125 -4.28 0.32 -0.20
CA ASP A 125 -4.07 0.76 1.17
C ASP A 125 -2.98 -0.09 1.86
N VAL A 126 -3.07 -1.43 1.74
CA VAL A 126 -2.04 -2.35 2.27
C VAL A 126 -0.68 -2.11 1.62
N ALA A 127 -0.61 -1.93 0.30
CA ALA A 127 0.64 -1.65 -0.39
C ALA A 127 1.26 -0.31 0.06
N SER A 128 0.43 0.71 0.32
CA SER A 128 0.89 2.00 0.80
C SER A 128 1.44 1.91 2.23
N ALA A 129 0.78 1.17 3.12
CA ALA A 129 1.23 0.92 4.48
C ALA A 129 2.55 0.13 4.49
N ALA A 130 2.65 -0.95 3.71
CA ALA A 130 3.86 -1.74 3.59
C ALA A 130 5.05 -0.92 3.07
N ARG A 131 4.82 0.03 2.15
CA ARG A 131 5.86 0.97 1.68
C ARG A 131 6.30 1.93 2.78
N ALA A 132 5.37 2.46 3.57
CA ALA A 132 5.68 3.34 4.69
C ALA A 132 6.51 2.61 5.76
N GLU A 133 6.13 1.38 6.10
CA GLU A 133 6.88 0.54 7.03
C GLU A 133 8.28 0.20 6.49
N ALA A 134 8.40 -0.16 5.21
CA ALA A 134 9.68 -0.43 4.58
C ALA A 134 10.60 0.82 4.58
N ALA A 135 10.04 2.02 4.38
CA ALA A 135 10.80 3.27 4.48
C ALA A 135 11.27 3.54 5.91
N ALA A 136 10.39 3.35 6.91
CA ALA A 136 10.76 3.49 8.32
C ALA A 136 11.87 2.52 8.74
N GLN A 137 11.80 1.26 8.27
CA GLN A 137 12.86 0.27 8.53
C GLN A 137 14.20 0.64 7.88
N ARG A 138 14.20 1.24 6.69
CA ARG A 138 15.44 1.71 6.05
C ARG A 138 16.07 2.84 6.86
N PHE A 139 15.28 3.82 7.28
CA PHE A 139 15.78 4.91 8.12
C PHE A 139 16.35 4.39 9.45
N ALA A 140 15.64 3.47 10.12
CA ALA A 140 16.13 2.86 11.35
C ALA A 140 17.45 2.08 11.15
N ARG A 141 17.63 1.43 9.99
CA ARG A 141 18.89 0.74 9.65
C ARG A 141 20.02 1.73 9.40
N GLU A 142 19.78 2.79 8.64
CA GLU A 142 20.77 3.84 8.37
C GLU A 142 21.22 4.52 9.67
N GLU A 143 20.28 4.77 10.60
CA GLU A 143 20.60 5.32 11.92
C GLU A 143 21.44 4.34 12.75
N ALA A 144 21.08 3.06 12.79
CA ALA A 144 21.85 2.04 13.48
C ALA A 144 23.26 1.86 12.89
N GLU A 145 23.39 1.90 11.55
CA GLU A 145 24.69 1.84 10.86
C GLU A 145 25.56 3.05 11.18
N SER A 146 24.97 4.25 11.20
CA SER A 146 25.65 5.48 11.62
C SER A 146 26.16 5.38 13.07
N GLN A 147 25.32 4.91 13.99
CA GLN A 147 25.71 4.70 15.38
C GLN A 147 26.82 3.64 15.52
N LEU A 148 26.76 2.55 14.76
CA LEU A 148 27.81 1.54 14.74
C LEU A 148 29.13 2.10 14.18
N GLN A 149 29.08 2.94 13.16
CA GLN A 149 30.26 3.59 12.62
C GLN A 149 30.88 4.58 13.63
N ALA A 150 30.04 5.36 14.33
CA ALA A 150 30.49 6.24 15.41
C ALA A 150 31.17 5.44 16.52
N ALA A 151 30.52 4.37 17.02
CA ALA A 151 31.08 3.50 18.05
C ALA A 151 32.40 2.83 17.61
N ARG A 152 32.51 2.42 16.35
CA ARG A 152 33.76 1.88 15.79
C ARG A 152 34.89 2.91 15.79
N SER A 153 34.59 4.16 15.42
CA SER A 153 35.59 5.23 15.42
C SER A 153 36.05 5.58 16.84
N GLU A 154 35.13 5.60 17.80
CA GLU A 154 35.46 5.79 19.21
C GLU A 154 36.34 4.66 19.75
N LEU A 155 36.00 3.41 19.43
CA LEU A 155 36.78 2.25 19.84
C LEU A 155 38.20 2.27 19.26
N GLN A 156 38.36 2.66 17.98
CA GLN A 156 39.68 2.85 17.37
C GLN A 156 40.49 3.95 18.09
N GLY A 157 39.84 5.05 18.48
CA GLY A 157 40.46 6.11 19.27
C GLY A 157 40.96 5.61 20.63
N LEU A 158 40.16 4.79 21.31
CA LEU A 158 40.53 4.18 22.59
C LEU A 158 41.65 3.14 22.43
N GLU A 159 41.66 2.36 21.36
CA GLU A 159 42.74 1.41 21.06
C GLU A 159 44.08 2.13 20.83
N GLU A 160 44.08 3.24 20.10
CA GLU A 160 45.27 4.05 19.88
C GLU A 160 45.74 4.70 21.19
N GLN A 161 44.84 5.24 22.01
CA GLN A 161 45.18 5.77 23.33
C GLN A 161 45.78 4.68 24.23
N ARG A 162 45.21 3.47 24.22
CA ARG A 162 45.74 2.32 24.97
C ARG A 162 47.14 1.95 24.49
N ARG A 163 47.38 1.97 23.17
CA ARG A 163 48.71 1.72 22.59
C ARG A 163 49.73 2.77 23.05
N GLN A 164 49.39 4.05 22.95
CA GLN A 164 50.26 5.14 23.40
C GLN A 164 50.56 5.06 24.90
N ALA A 165 49.57 4.71 25.71
CA ALA A 165 49.76 4.49 27.14
C ALA A 165 50.73 3.31 27.40
N ALA A 166 50.60 2.21 26.67
CA ALA A 166 51.50 1.06 26.79
C ALA A 166 52.95 1.41 26.40
N GLU A 167 53.14 2.18 25.33
CA GLU A 167 54.48 2.65 24.90
C GLU A 167 55.11 3.59 25.95
N ARG A 168 54.31 4.49 26.55
CA ARG A 168 54.77 5.36 27.65
C ARG A 168 55.16 4.55 28.89
N ILE A 169 54.37 3.55 29.27
CA ILE A 169 54.70 2.65 30.40
C ILE A 169 56.02 1.92 30.12
N ALA A 170 56.20 1.36 28.93
CA ALA A 170 57.44 0.67 28.56
C ALA A 170 58.67 1.59 28.62
N SER A 171 58.54 2.85 28.20
CA SER A 171 59.60 3.86 28.34
C SER A 171 59.91 4.14 29.81
N LEU A 172 58.88 4.39 30.63
CA LEU A 172 59.05 4.67 32.05
C LEU A 172 59.67 3.48 32.79
N GLU A 173 59.30 2.24 32.46
CA GLU A 173 59.93 1.04 33.02
C GLU A 173 61.41 0.94 32.69
N LYS A 174 61.80 1.33 31.47
CA LYS A 174 63.21 1.38 31.05
C LYS A 174 63.97 2.44 31.84
N ASP A 175 63.41 3.65 31.93
CA ASP A 175 64.03 4.75 32.66
C ASP A 175 64.16 4.41 34.16
N ASN A 176 63.14 3.79 34.75
CA ASN A 176 63.15 3.36 36.14
C ASN A 176 64.25 2.31 36.40
N LYS A 177 64.41 1.32 35.50
CA LYS A 177 65.53 0.36 35.56
C LYS A 177 66.90 1.04 35.49
N GLU A 178 67.04 2.08 34.68
CA GLU A 178 68.29 2.84 34.59
C GLU A 178 68.57 3.64 35.87
N VAL A 179 67.54 4.31 36.42
CA VAL A 179 67.65 5.01 37.70
C VAL A 179 68.04 4.06 38.82
N HIS A 180 67.42 2.87 38.90
CA HIS A 180 67.79 1.85 39.88
C HIS A 180 69.26 1.42 39.73
N ARG A 181 69.74 1.17 38.51
CA ARG A 181 71.16 0.84 38.30
C ARG A 181 72.11 1.95 38.76
N LYS A 182 71.77 3.21 38.49
CA LYS A 182 72.55 4.36 38.96
C LYS A 182 72.53 4.46 40.48
N LEU A 183 71.37 4.23 41.10
CA LEU A 183 71.22 4.23 42.55
C LEU A 183 72.07 3.12 43.18
N ASP A 184 72.01 1.90 42.64
CA ASP A 184 72.83 0.77 43.10
C ASP A 184 74.33 1.09 43.00
N ALA A 185 74.77 1.70 41.89
CA ALA A 185 76.16 2.11 41.72
C ALA A 185 76.59 3.17 42.75
N VAL A 186 75.73 4.16 43.03
CA VAL A 186 75.99 5.18 44.05
C VAL A 186 76.06 4.56 45.45
N LEU A 187 75.15 3.62 45.78
CA LEU A 187 75.18 2.92 47.06
C LEU A 187 76.47 2.11 47.24
N VAL A 188 76.94 1.42 46.19
CA VAL A 188 78.22 0.71 46.23
C VAL A 188 79.39 1.67 46.45
N MET A 189 79.42 2.82 45.79
CA MET A 189 80.46 3.82 46.00
C MET A 189 80.42 4.41 47.42
N TYR A 190 79.23 4.70 47.94
CA TYR A 190 79.03 5.24 49.27
C TYR A 190 79.52 4.27 50.35
N ASN A 191 79.18 2.98 50.24
CA ASN A 191 79.66 1.95 51.17
C ASN A 191 81.18 1.83 51.15
N LYS A 192 81.82 1.86 49.96
CA LYS A 192 83.29 1.85 49.86
C LYS A 192 83.93 3.07 50.51
N LEU A 193 83.33 4.26 50.36
CA LEU A 193 83.79 5.47 51.03
C LEU A 193 83.66 5.34 52.55
N LEU A 194 82.54 4.79 53.03
CA LEU A 194 82.29 4.57 54.44
C LEU A 194 83.30 3.59 55.05
N ASP A 195 83.57 2.46 54.37
CA ASP A 195 84.59 1.49 54.75
C ASP A 195 85.99 2.14 54.82
N GLY A 196 86.32 3.01 53.84
CA GLY A 196 87.58 3.76 53.83
C GLY A 196 87.72 4.71 55.01
N VAL A 197 86.66 5.48 55.31
CA VAL A 197 86.62 6.38 56.48
C VAL A 197 86.72 5.59 57.79
N GLU A 198 86.07 4.43 57.89
CA GLU A 198 86.20 3.56 59.05
C GLU A 198 87.62 3.03 59.22
N GLN A 199 88.30 2.68 58.12
CA GLN A 199 89.68 2.23 58.15
C GLN A 199 90.62 3.34 58.62
N GLU A 200 90.47 4.56 58.09
CA GLU A 200 91.24 5.73 58.54
C GLU A 200 90.99 6.03 60.03
N ARG A 201 89.73 5.95 60.47
CA ARG A 201 89.39 6.10 61.90
C ARG A 201 90.12 5.07 62.76
N ARG A 202 90.13 3.79 62.37
CA ARG A 202 90.84 2.73 63.11
C ARG A 202 92.35 2.97 63.14
N GLN A 203 92.94 3.48 62.05
CA GLN A 203 94.35 3.87 62.01
C GLN A 203 94.64 5.02 62.97
N LEU A 204 93.80 6.06 62.99
CA LEU A 204 93.93 7.19 63.91
C LEU A 204 93.79 6.76 65.37
N ASP A 205 92.83 5.89 65.69
CA ASP A 205 92.68 5.32 67.04
C ASP A 205 93.95 4.54 67.45
N SER A 206 94.52 3.73 66.56
CA SER A 206 95.79 3.02 66.82
C SER A 206 96.98 3.97 67.03
N ILE A 207 97.08 5.05 66.24
CA ILE A 207 98.15 6.05 66.39
C ILE A 207 97.98 6.79 67.72
N ARG A 208 96.76 7.21 68.06
CA ARG A 208 96.45 7.85 69.35
C ARG A 208 96.89 6.96 70.51
N ASP A 209 96.52 5.69 70.49
CA ASP A 209 96.83 4.76 71.57
C ASP A 209 98.36 4.55 71.71
N SER A 210 99.10 4.58 70.59
CA SER A 210 100.58 4.53 70.59
C SER A 210 101.25 5.80 71.12
N LEU A 211 100.60 6.96 71.01
CA LEU A 211 101.09 8.25 71.50
C LEU A 211 100.67 8.55 72.95
N SER A 212 99.70 7.81 73.50
CA SER A 212 99.22 7.95 74.88
C SER A 212 100.01 7.14 75.93
N LEU A 213 101.20 6.64 75.56
CA LEU A 213 102.22 6.08 76.46
C LEU A 213 103.17 7.19 76.94
#